data_AF-A2DPE8-F1
#
_entry.id   AF-A2DPE8-F1
#
_cell.length_a   1.000
_cell.length_b   1.000
_cell.length_c   1.000
_cell.angle_alpha   90.00
_cell.angle_beta   90.00
_cell.angle_gamma   90.00
#
_symmetry.space_group_name_H-M   'P 1'
#
loop_
_entity.id
_entity.type
_entity.pdbx_description
1 polymer ?
#
loop_
_entity_poly.entity_id
_entity_poly.type
_entity_poly.pdbx_seq_one_letter_code
_entity_poly.pdbx_strand_id
1 'polypeptide(L)'
;MAVSFSSLLQSKAFSDLCLVANGTRISIHRAIVAERSGYFHDLFAKDPSQKIVEITLPDPCSECLPHVLNFLYSDPNFHVTKNSFGPILNIAVCFKIQALIDTLFEWMKANITAENTMYFYFAIKDIQDKLKAENDTQDKSKADADTQKQYIQKQLEETFMTTIIDNIVLHFELIDRGDIWSLPYNTFYTVITHKNFNSSSFCLSSAIAYTIMNNSKLEKSEVETLLSLYLQIDWPASITELVQNSAPNDPRNQNSISSLLLPFVAKHFRRIPNTEFSKFPHKFMTALVSRDDLNAPSSEYVRQQIQNLTNSTTRVNKQRNLQMWEAFLGDGKEREYHTLPVTKENIRVLILSSVYLDVLTDIKQDLVEGGIQAQNIFLFNADTGHPTSTLLFQFDVVLAFTHYQFENPDITCSFLYDYVQNGGGLVTCYGFCRDDEWGLGDEALDSLMPFARGTQLTKCAREKVIVEDNHPLMDGIKTIRHGEFSPRCNVKLNEGATLVASFADGVPLVAYKETNRMNQKIVSINFYPVSSRVHRLGFPPDQPWTQIFTRAILYACGIDISNKPEEASGDEDPAPAD
;
A
#
# COMPACT_ATOMS: atom_id res chain seq x y z
N MET A 1 11.86 53.37 14.16
CA MET A 1 10.96 52.27 13.78
C MET A 1 10.42 52.59 12.39
N ALA A 2 10.66 51.73 11.41
CA ALA A 2 10.03 51.89 10.10
C ALA A 2 8.51 51.76 10.29
N VAL A 3 7.74 52.71 9.78
CA VAL A 3 6.27 52.64 9.81
C VAL A 3 5.88 51.52 8.85
N SER A 4 5.48 50.36 9.37
CA SER A 4 4.94 49.26 8.57
C SER A 4 3.44 49.42 8.41
N PHE A 5 2.88 48.96 7.29
CA PHE A 5 1.43 48.93 7.11
C PHE A 5 0.74 48.11 8.22
N SER A 6 1.36 47.04 8.72
CA SER A 6 0.83 46.26 9.86
C SER A 6 0.56 47.09 11.12
N SER A 7 1.39 48.12 11.39
CA SER A 7 1.15 49.02 12.53
C SER A 7 -0.13 49.84 12.41
N LEU A 8 -0.62 50.10 11.19
CA LEU A 8 -1.88 50.79 10.93
C LEU A 8 -3.09 49.91 11.26
N LEU A 9 -3.02 48.61 10.98
CA LEU A 9 -4.09 47.65 11.32
C LEU A 9 -4.28 47.56 12.84
N GLN A 10 -3.18 47.53 13.60
CA GLN A 10 -3.21 47.43 15.07
C GLN A 10 -3.65 48.75 15.73
N SER A 11 -3.11 49.87 15.27
CA SER A 11 -3.41 51.20 15.84
C SER A 11 -4.77 51.76 15.42
N LYS A 12 -5.36 51.25 14.34
CA LYS A 12 -6.59 51.77 13.70
C LYS A 12 -6.44 53.21 13.19
N ALA A 13 -5.23 53.74 13.16
CA ALA A 13 -4.99 55.10 12.71
C ALA A 13 -5.31 55.22 11.22
N PHE A 14 -6.06 56.26 10.84
CA PHE A 14 -6.47 56.54 9.45
C PHE A 14 -7.43 55.51 8.82
N SER A 15 -8.04 54.62 9.60
CA SER A 15 -9.03 53.68 9.07
C SER A 15 -10.25 54.43 8.52
N ASP A 16 -10.63 54.13 7.30
CA ASP A 16 -11.76 54.74 6.56
C ASP A 16 -12.86 53.71 6.22
N LEU A 17 -12.72 52.48 6.70
CA LEU A 17 -13.65 51.37 6.49
C LEU A 17 -13.81 50.52 7.75
N CYS A 18 -15.04 50.08 8.01
CA CYS A 18 -15.36 49.11 9.05
C CYS A 18 -15.84 47.80 8.40
N LEU A 19 -15.07 46.72 8.55
CA LEU A 19 -15.48 45.38 8.17
C LEU A 19 -16.20 44.72 9.35
N VAL A 20 -17.44 44.30 9.14
CA VAL A 20 -18.22 43.55 10.13
C VAL A 20 -18.25 42.09 9.71
N ALA A 21 -17.44 41.25 10.34
CA ALA A 21 -17.37 39.82 10.05
C ALA A 21 -18.03 39.05 11.20
N ASN A 22 -19.13 38.34 10.92
CA ASN A 22 -19.91 37.60 11.93
C ASN A 22 -20.25 38.45 13.17
N GLY A 23 -20.60 39.73 12.96
CA GLY A 23 -20.90 40.69 14.03
C GLY A 23 -19.68 41.34 14.69
N THR A 24 -18.45 40.88 14.41
CA THR A 24 -17.21 41.49 14.91
C THR A 24 -16.78 42.65 14.02
N ARG A 25 -16.56 43.83 14.61
CA ARG A 25 -16.14 45.04 13.89
C ARG A 25 -14.63 45.19 13.83
N ILE A 26 -14.09 45.35 12.64
CA ILE A 26 -12.65 45.50 12.36
C ILE A 26 -12.42 46.77 11.54
N SER A 27 -11.63 47.69 12.07
CA SER A 27 -11.23 48.93 11.38
C SER A 27 -10.10 48.65 10.40
N ILE A 28 -10.31 48.96 9.11
CA ILE A 28 -9.36 48.72 8.02
C ILE A 28 -9.30 49.91 7.05
N HIS A 29 -8.39 49.83 6.07
CA HIS A 29 -8.09 50.90 5.11
C HIS A 29 -8.51 50.48 3.71
N ARG A 30 -9.39 51.26 3.08
CA ARG A 30 -9.92 50.98 1.74
C ARG A 30 -8.80 50.86 0.71
N ALA A 31 -7.86 51.79 0.71
CA ALA A 31 -6.76 51.80 -0.26
C ALA A 31 -5.92 50.52 -0.21
N ILE A 32 -5.65 50.00 0.99
CA ILE A 32 -4.82 48.79 1.16
C ILE A 32 -5.57 47.54 0.67
N VAL A 33 -6.83 47.38 1.09
CA VAL A 33 -7.60 46.19 0.73
C VAL A 33 -8.06 46.21 -0.73
N ALA A 34 -8.39 47.37 -1.30
CA ALA A 34 -8.77 47.50 -2.71
C ALA A 34 -7.63 47.19 -3.67
N GLU A 35 -6.39 47.49 -3.28
CA GLU A 35 -5.21 47.20 -4.10
C GLU A 35 -4.86 45.70 -4.11
N ARG A 36 -5.18 45.00 -3.02
CA ARG A 36 -4.72 43.62 -2.79
C ARG A 36 -5.82 42.56 -2.86
N SER A 37 -7.07 42.96 -3.03
CA SER A 37 -8.23 42.07 -3.13
C SER A 37 -9.14 42.51 -4.27
N GLY A 38 -9.36 41.60 -5.22
CA GLY A 38 -10.28 41.84 -6.33
C GLY A 38 -11.72 42.08 -5.85
N TYR A 39 -12.15 41.43 -4.76
CA TYR A 39 -13.47 41.67 -4.16
C TYR A 39 -13.63 43.12 -3.71
N PHE A 40 -12.69 43.65 -2.93
CA PHE A 40 -12.77 45.03 -2.44
C PHE A 40 -12.56 46.04 -3.56
N HIS A 41 -11.71 45.72 -4.55
CA HIS A 41 -11.57 46.53 -5.77
C HIS A 41 -12.92 46.69 -6.49
N ASP A 42 -13.58 45.57 -6.82
CA ASP A 42 -14.88 45.53 -7.49
C ASP A 42 -15.96 46.25 -6.68
N LEU A 43 -15.94 46.07 -5.36
CA LEU A 43 -16.90 46.69 -4.44
C LEU A 43 -16.79 48.23 -4.47
N PHE A 44 -15.58 48.76 -4.33
CA PHE A 44 -15.38 50.22 -4.30
C PHE A 44 -15.39 50.88 -5.67
N ALA A 45 -15.12 50.12 -6.74
CA ALA A 45 -15.36 50.59 -8.10
C ALA A 45 -16.86 50.84 -8.35
N LYS A 46 -17.75 50.02 -7.74
CA LYS A 46 -19.22 50.18 -7.82
C LYS A 46 -19.75 51.23 -6.85
N ASP A 47 -19.28 51.22 -5.61
CA ASP A 47 -19.64 52.21 -4.58
C ASP A 47 -18.40 52.77 -3.86
N PRO A 48 -17.84 53.88 -4.37
CA PRO A 48 -16.72 54.56 -3.74
C PRO A 48 -17.07 55.21 -2.39
N SER A 49 -18.32 55.23 -1.96
CA SER A 49 -18.75 55.87 -0.71
C SER A 49 -18.94 54.89 0.45
N GLN A 50 -18.83 53.57 0.19
CA GLN A 50 -19.03 52.51 1.18
C GLN A 50 -18.09 52.68 2.39
N LYS A 51 -18.67 52.73 3.60
CA LYS A 51 -17.94 52.88 4.89
C LYS A 51 -18.03 51.68 5.81
N ILE A 52 -19.04 50.84 5.62
CA ILE A 52 -19.27 49.62 6.42
C ILE A 52 -19.48 48.47 5.43
N VAL A 53 -18.72 47.40 5.55
CA VAL A 53 -18.89 46.19 4.74
C VAL A 53 -19.23 45.07 5.71
N GLU A 54 -20.39 44.46 5.54
CA GLU A 54 -20.80 43.32 6.36
C GLU A 54 -20.58 42.03 5.56
N ILE A 55 -19.90 41.07 6.17
CA ILE A 55 -19.65 39.75 5.60
C ILE A 55 -19.99 38.67 6.62
N THR A 56 -20.49 37.56 6.11
CA THR A 56 -20.69 36.34 6.89
C THR A 56 -19.67 35.32 6.42
N LEU A 57 -18.80 34.89 7.32
CA LEU A 57 -17.81 33.86 7.08
C LEU A 57 -18.24 32.59 7.84
N PRO A 58 -18.25 31.41 7.20
CA PRO A 58 -18.53 30.17 7.90
C PRO A 58 -17.39 29.88 8.89
N ASP A 59 -17.69 29.27 10.04
CA ASP A 59 -16.64 28.77 10.93
C ASP A 59 -15.88 27.61 10.24
N PRO A 60 -14.54 27.51 10.40
CA PRO A 60 -13.65 28.34 11.22
C PRO A 60 -12.97 29.50 10.45
N CYS A 61 -13.54 29.96 9.32
CA CYS A 61 -12.96 31.08 8.55
C CYS A 61 -12.98 32.40 9.32
N SER A 62 -13.98 32.58 10.21
CA SER A 62 -14.08 33.73 11.11
C SER A 62 -12.80 33.93 11.95
N GLU A 63 -12.27 32.84 12.53
CA GLU A 63 -11.03 32.84 13.33
C GLU A 63 -9.77 33.10 12.51
N CYS A 64 -9.80 32.77 11.21
CA CYS A 64 -8.66 32.93 10.31
C CYS A 64 -8.60 34.29 9.60
N LEU A 65 -9.67 35.09 9.64
CA LEU A 65 -9.71 36.42 9.03
C LEU A 65 -8.56 37.35 9.49
N PRO A 66 -8.17 37.42 10.78
CA PRO A 66 -7.03 38.22 11.20
C PRO A 66 -5.72 37.84 10.50
N HIS A 67 -5.50 36.55 10.21
CA HIS A 67 -4.30 36.10 9.50
C HIS A 67 -4.28 36.61 8.06
N VAL A 68 -5.44 36.60 7.39
CA VAL A 68 -5.58 37.15 6.04
C VAL A 68 -5.38 38.67 6.03
N LEU A 69 -5.89 39.39 7.04
CA LEU A 69 -5.63 40.82 7.18
C LEU A 69 -4.14 41.09 7.42
N ASN A 70 -3.47 40.32 8.27
CA ASN A 70 -2.02 40.43 8.46
C ASN A 70 -1.26 40.27 7.13
N PHE A 71 -1.65 39.31 6.28
CA PHE A 71 -1.09 39.17 4.94
C PHE A 71 -1.33 40.42 4.06
N LEU A 72 -2.56 40.93 4.02
CA LEU A 72 -2.92 42.12 3.25
C LEU A 72 -2.13 43.36 3.69
N TYR A 73 -1.69 43.42 4.94
CA TYR A 73 -0.88 44.51 5.48
C TYR A 73 0.63 44.22 5.49
N SER A 74 1.08 43.14 4.83
CA SER A 74 2.49 42.71 4.78
C SER A 74 3.10 42.53 6.17
N ASP A 75 2.34 41.99 7.11
CA ASP A 75 2.84 41.68 8.45
C ASP A 75 3.83 40.50 8.39
N PRO A 76 5.04 40.64 8.95
CA PRO A 76 6.03 39.56 8.98
C PRO A 76 5.59 38.33 9.80
N ASN A 77 4.56 38.46 10.66
CA ASN A 77 4.05 37.37 11.47
C ASN A 77 2.99 36.51 10.76
N PHE A 78 2.72 36.74 9.47
CA PHE A 78 1.85 35.85 8.72
C PHE A 78 2.45 34.44 8.66
N HIS A 79 1.72 33.47 9.21
CA HIS A 79 2.11 32.07 9.21
C HIS A 79 0.92 31.18 8.84
N VAL A 80 1.20 30.08 8.14
CA VAL A 80 0.21 29.06 7.78
C VAL A 80 0.56 27.78 8.52
N THR A 81 -0.45 27.17 9.12
CA THR A 81 -0.41 25.83 9.70
C THR A 81 -1.38 24.92 8.93
N LYS A 82 -1.22 23.59 9.09
CA LYS A 82 -2.13 22.58 8.51
C LYS A 82 -3.61 22.95 8.75
N ASN A 83 -3.97 23.25 9.99
CA ASN A 83 -5.37 23.53 10.37
C ASN A 83 -5.89 24.88 9.83
N SER A 84 -5.01 25.87 9.68
CA SER A 84 -5.39 27.20 9.19
C SER A 84 -5.42 27.29 7.65
N PHE A 85 -4.80 26.33 6.94
CA PHE A 85 -4.65 26.37 5.49
C PHE A 85 -6.00 26.46 4.76
N GLY A 86 -6.91 25.51 4.99
CA GLY A 86 -8.21 25.46 4.31
C GLY A 86 -9.05 26.72 4.54
N PRO A 87 -9.22 27.17 5.80
CA PRO A 87 -9.94 28.41 6.11
C PRO A 87 -9.32 29.66 5.48
N ILE A 88 -7.98 29.80 5.52
CA ILE A 88 -7.29 30.94 4.90
C ILE A 88 -7.45 30.91 3.38
N LEU A 89 -7.32 29.74 2.73
CA LEU A 89 -7.54 29.58 1.30
C LEU A 89 -8.97 29.94 0.89
N ASN A 90 -9.97 29.53 1.67
CA ASN A 90 -11.37 29.87 1.43
C ASN A 90 -11.59 31.39 1.43
N ILE A 91 -11.07 32.10 2.45
CA ILE A 91 -11.15 33.56 2.50
C ILE A 91 -10.40 34.20 1.32
N ALA A 92 -9.22 33.69 0.96
CA ALA A 92 -8.44 34.20 -0.15
C ALA A 92 -9.19 34.08 -1.48
N VAL A 93 -9.89 32.97 -1.70
CA VAL A 93 -10.76 32.74 -2.86
C VAL A 93 -11.97 33.68 -2.83
N CYS A 94 -12.69 33.76 -1.71
CA CYS A 94 -13.85 34.66 -1.57
C CYS A 94 -13.49 36.13 -1.80
N PHE A 95 -12.32 36.56 -1.30
CA PHE A 95 -11.84 37.93 -1.45
C PHE A 95 -11.04 38.15 -2.74
N LYS A 96 -10.85 37.12 -3.60
CA LYS A 96 -10.06 37.20 -4.83
C LYS A 96 -8.64 37.75 -4.60
N ILE A 97 -7.92 37.22 -3.60
CA ILE A 97 -6.56 37.63 -3.22
C ILE A 97 -5.54 36.70 -3.89
N GLN A 98 -5.17 36.98 -5.14
CA GLN A 98 -4.33 36.08 -5.94
C GLN A 98 -2.95 35.81 -5.29
N ALA A 99 -2.28 36.85 -4.80
CA ALA A 99 -0.96 36.71 -4.17
C ALA A 99 -0.99 35.79 -2.94
N LEU A 100 -2.11 35.75 -2.22
CA LEU A 100 -2.28 34.84 -1.08
C LEU A 100 -2.52 33.40 -1.54
N ILE A 101 -3.31 33.20 -2.60
CA ILE A 101 -3.52 31.87 -3.21
C ILE A 101 -2.18 31.29 -3.69
N ASP A 102 -1.36 32.09 -4.39
CA ASP A 102 -0.03 31.66 -4.85
C ASP A 102 0.89 31.33 -3.67
N THR A 103 0.87 32.15 -2.61
CA THR A 103 1.64 31.90 -1.38
C THR A 103 1.22 30.59 -0.69
N LEU A 104 -0.08 30.32 -0.62
CA LEU A 104 -0.63 29.10 -0.03
C LEU A 104 -0.28 27.87 -0.86
N PHE A 105 -0.25 27.99 -2.19
CA PHE A 105 0.19 26.91 -3.07
C PHE A 105 1.63 26.49 -2.78
N GLU A 106 2.56 27.45 -2.76
CA GLU A 106 3.98 27.17 -2.47
C GLU A 106 4.16 26.61 -1.06
N TRP A 107 3.41 27.13 -0.08
CA TRP A 107 3.43 26.58 1.27
C TRP A 107 2.93 25.13 1.31
N MET A 108 1.81 24.81 0.67
CA MET A 108 1.27 23.44 0.61
C MET A 108 2.28 22.51 -0.06
N LYS A 109 2.83 22.91 -1.21
CA LYS A 109 3.82 22.12 -1.95
C LYS A 109 5.06 21.79 -1.12
N ALA A 110 5.51 22.71 -0.27
CA ALA A 110 6.65 22.49 0.63
C ALA A 110 6.32 21.61 1.86
N ASN A 111 5.04 21.44 2.22
CA ASN A 111 4.60 20.78 3.46
C ASN A 111 3.69 19.56 3.23
N ILE A 112 3.38 19.20 1.99
CA ILE A 112 2.55 18.05 1.67
C ILE A 112 3.31 16.73 1.91
N THR A 113 2.69 15.81 2.63
CA THR A 113 3.22 14.49 3.01
C THR A 113 2.12 13.43 2.86
N ALA A 114 2.51 12.15 2.88
CA ALA A 114 1.55 11.03 2.89
C ALA A 114 0.48 11.16 4.00
N GLU A 115 0.87 11.65 5.18
CA GLU A 115 -0.01 11.78 6.35
C GLU A 115 -1.01 12.95 6.27
N ASN A 116 -0.79 13.92 5.38
CA ASN A 116 -1.62 15.13 5.32
C ASN A 116 -2.20 15.42 3.93
N THR A 117 -1.82 14.66 2.90
CA THR A 117 -2.27 14.87 1.52
C THR A 117 -3.80 14.81 1.38
N MET A 118 -4.45 13.88 2.08
CA MET A 118 -5.90 13.71 2.06
C MET A 118 -6.64 14.88 2.73
N TYR A 119 -6.04 15.47 3.77
CA TYR A 119 -6.58 16.69 4.38
C TYR A 119 -6.59 17.85 3.37
N PHE A 120 -5.49 18.05 2.63
CA PHE A 120 -5.43 19.08 1.60
C PHE A 120 -6.42 18.82 0.47
N TYR A 121 -6.52 17.57 0.01
CA TYR A 121 -7.50 17.15 -1.00
C TYR A 121 -8.91 17.59 -0.61
N PHE A 122 -9.39 17.21 0.57
CA PHE A 122 -10.75 17.52 0.99
C PHE A 122 -10.97 19.01 1.24
N ALA A 123 -9.98 19.72 1.78
CA ALA A 123 -10.07 21.17 1.97
C ALA A 123 -10.24 21.93 0.65
N ILE A 124 -9.48 21.57 -0.39
CA ILE A 124 -9.57 22.21 -1.71
C ILE A 124 -10.83 21.77 -2.45
N LYS A 125 -11.21 20.49 -2.33
CA LYS A 125 -12.41 19.95 -2.94
C LYS A 125 -13.68 20.64 -2.43
N ASP A 126 -13.77 20.87 -1.11
CA ASP A 126 -14.89 21.61 -0.50
C ASP A 126 -15.00 23.04 -1.07
N ILE A 127 -13.88 23.74 -1.26
CA ILE A 127 -13.86 25.08 -1.88
C ILE A 127 -14.29 25.02 -3.35
N GLN A 128 -13.82 24.03 -4.12
CA GLN A 128 -14.22 23.83 -5.52
C GLN A 128 -15.73 23.56 -5.66
N ASP A 129 -16.29 22.71 -4.79
CA ASP A 129 -17.70 22.35 -4.83
C ASP A 129 -18.60 23.56 -4.48
N LYS A 130 -18.17 24.40 -3.52
CA LYS A 130 -18.83 25.68 -3.21
C LYS A 130 -18.81 26.65 -4.39
N LEU A 131 -17.66 26.82 -5.06
CA LEU A 131 -17.55 27.67 -6.24
C LEU A 131 -18.43 27.20 -7.40
N LYS A 132 -18.54 25.88 -7.60
CA LYS A 132 -19.42 25.30 -8.64
C LYS A 132 -20.90 25.56 -8.33
N ALA A 133 -21.33 25.35 -7.09
CA ALA A 133 -22.70 25.61 -6.67
C ALA A 133 -23.13 27.08 -6.85
N GLU A 134 -22.23 28.03 -6.59
CA GLU A 134 -22.48 29.45 -6.85
C GLU A 134 -22.63 29.78 -8.34
N ASN A 135 -21.89 29.10 -9.22
CA ASN A 135 -21.96 29.33 -10.66
C ASN A 135 -23.27 28.78 -11.25
N ASP A 136 -23.75 27.65 -10.75
CA ASP A 136 -25.02 27.04 -11.18
C ASP A 136 -26.25 27.86 -10.77
N THR A 137 -26.12 28.71 -9.75
CA THR A 137 -27.18 29.60 -9.25
C THR A 137 -27.17 31.00 -9.89
N GLN A 138 -26.11 31.38 -10.62
CA GLN A 138 -26.05 32.65 -11.33
C GLN A 138 -26.73 32.58 -12.72
N ASP A 139 -27.49 33.62 -13.05
CA ASP A 139 -28.12 33.79 -14.36
C ASP A 139 -27.05 33.78 -15.46
N LYS A 140 -27.20 32.89 -16.46
CA LYS A 140 -26.21 32.64 -17.53
C LYS A 140 -25.82 33.88 -18.32
N SER A 141 -26.59 34.96 -18.21
CA SER A 141 -26.32 36.28 -18.79
C SER A 141 -25.12 37.04 -18.16
N LYS A 142 -24.61 36.60 -17.00
CA LYS A 142 -23.44 37.20 -16.30
C LYS A 142 -22.21 36.29 -16.17
N ALA A 143 -22.32 35.03 -16.61
CA ALA A 143 -21.29 34.00 -16.39
C ALA A 143 -19.95 34.27 -17.11
N ASP A 144 -19.97 35.08 -18.19
CA ASP A 144 -18.78 35.38 -19.00
C ASP A 144 -17.90 36.53 -18.45
N ALA A 145 -18.29 37.21 -17.36
CA ALA A 145 -17.68 38.49 -16.97
C ALA A 145 -16.65 38.45 -15.82
N ASP A 146 -16.46 37.33 -15.11
CA ASP A 146 -15.52 37.26 -13.97
C ASP A 146 -14.26 36.43 -14.29
N THR A 147 -13.40 36.99 -15.15
CA THR A 147 -12.14 36.38 -15.60
C THR A 147 -11.24 35.96 -14.43
N GLN A 148 -11.29 36.69 -13.31
CA GLN A 148 -10.50 36.35 -12.12
C GLN A 148 -11.06 35.14 -11.38
N LYS A 149 -12.39 35.00 -11.26
CA LYS A 149 -13.03 33.81 -10.67
C LYS A 149 -12.72 32.56 -11.49
N GLN A 150 -12.81 32.65 -12.82
CA GLN A 150 -12.45 31.54 -13.72
C GLN A 150 -10.96 31.17 -13.59
N TYR A 151 -10.08 32.17 -13.47
CA TYR A 151 -8.65 31.94 -13.24
C TYR A 151 -8.37 31.22 -11.91
N ILE A 152 -9.01 31.64 -10.81
CA ILE A 152 -8.87 31.00 -9.50
C ILE A 152 -9.37 29.55 -9.56
N GLN A 153 -10.53 29.31 -10.17
CA GLN A 153 -11.05 27.95 -10.33
C GLN A 153 -10.08 27.06 -11.12
N LYS A 154 -9.54 27.58 -12.22
CA LYS A 154 -8.53 26.88 -13.03
C LYS A 154 -7.27 26.59 -12.21
N GLN A 155 -6.80 27.51 -11.38
CA GLN A 155 -5.66 27.23 -10.49
C GLN A 155 -5.97 26.12 -9.47
N LEU A 156 -7.12 26.18 -8.80
CA LEU A 156 -7.49 25.12 -7.85
C LEU A 156 -7.52 23.74 -8.54
N GLU A 157 -8.04 23.66 -9.78
CA GLU A 157 -8.13 22.42 -10.55
C GLU A 157 -6.77 21.97 -11.14
N GLU A 158 -5.99 22.87 -11.75
CA GLU A 158 -4.79 22.49 -12.50
C GLU A 158 -3.50 22.52 -11.69
N THR A 159 -3.39 23.34 -10.65
CA THR A 159 -2.15 23.45 -9.85
C THR A 159 -2.25 22.68 -8.55
N PHE A 160 -3.22 23.04 -7.70
CA PHE A 160 -3.40 22.44 -6.39
C PHE A 160 -3.75 20.96 -6.49
N MET A 161 -4.84 20.62 -7.19
CA MET A 161 -5.31 19.24 -7.28
C MET A 161 -4.33 18.33 -8.01
N THR A 162 -3.66 18.80 -9.07
CA THR A 162 -2.60 18.02 -9.74
C THR A 162 -1.47 17.69 -8.78
N THR A 163 -0.97 18.67 -8.01
CA THR A 163 0.10 18.45 -7.02
C THR A 163 -0.32 17.45 -5.94
N ILE A 164 -1.58 17.52 -5.49
CA ILE A 164 -2.13 16.60 -4.51
C ILE A 164 -2.28 15.19 -5.09
N ILE A 165 -2.83 15.07 -6.31
CA ILE A 165 -2.97 13.78 -7.00
C ILE A 165 -1.60 13.15 -7.21
N ASP A 166 -0.60 13.91 -7.68
CA ASP A 166 0.78 13.44 -7.84
C ASP A 166 1.35 12.93 -6.50
N ASN A 167 1.07 13.63 -5.39
CA ASN A 167 1.48 13.20 -4.07
C ASN A 167 0.75 11.93 -3.60
N ILE A 168 -0.55 11.80 -3.88
CA ILE A 168 -1.32 10.58 -3.61
C ILE A 168 -0.76 9.40 -4.41
N VAL A 169 -0.46 9.61 -5.70
CA VAL A 169 0.14 8.59 -6.57
C VAL A 169 1.50 8.14 -6.04
N LEU A 170 2.34 9.09 -5.62
CA LEU A 170 3.68 8.82 -5.10
C LEU A 170 3.67 8.05 -3.77
N HIS A 171 2.71 8.36 -2.90
CA HIS A 171 2.64 7.82 -1.54
C HIS A 171 1.47 6.88 -1.31
N PHE A 172 0.89 6.32 -2.38
CA PHE A 172 -0.35 5.53 -2.31
C PHE A 172 -0.29 4.40 -1.28
N GLU A 173 0.84 3.71 -1.14
CA GLU A 173 1.01 2.62 -0.17
C GLU A 173 1.11 3.09 1.30
N LEU A 174 1.40 4.37 1.54
CA LEU A 174 1.61 4.96 2.86
C LEU A 174 0.39 5.73 3.37
N ILE A 175 -0.58 6.03 2.51
CA ILE A 175 -1.81 6.73 2.89
C ILE A 175 -2.74 5.74 3.58
N ASP A 176 -3.44 6.21 4.62
CA ASP A 176 -4.45 5.41 5.29
C ASP A 176 -5.47 4.88 4.28
N ARG A 177 -5.73 3.58 4.33
CA ARG A 177 -6.57 2.95 3.32
C ARG A 177 -8.02 3.48 3.38
N GLY A 178 -8.49 3.80 4.59
CA GLY A 178 -9.75 4.50 4.88
C GLY A 178 -9.96 5.74 4.03
N ASP A 179 -8.91 6.55 3.95
CA ASP A 179 -8.92 7.79 3.19
C ASP A 179 -8.94 7.53 1.67
N ILE A 180 -8.20 6.52 1.18
CA ILE A 180 -8.13 6.21 -0.25
C ILE A 180 -9.50 5.84 -0.83
N TRP A 181 -10.22 4.89 -0.23
CA TRP A 181 -11.52 4.45 -0.78
C TRP A 181 -12.67 5.43 -0.51
N SER A 182 -12.42 6.48 0.27
CA SER A 182 -13.36 7.60 0.46
C SER A 182 -13.33 8.61 -0.70
N LEU A 183 -12.34 8.49 -1.60
CA LEU A 183 -12.24 9.34 -2.79
C LEU A 183 -13.45 9.18 -3.72
N PRO A 184 -13.93 10.27 -4.35
CA PRO A 184 -14.87 10.19 -5.45
C PRO A 184 -14.31 9.33 -6.60
N TYR A 185 -15.18 8.61 -7.31
CA TYR A 185 -14.80 7.69 -8.40
C TYR A 185 -13.81 8.31 -9.37
N ASN A 186 -14.10 9.49 -9.91
CA ASN A 186 -13.23 10.13 -10.91
C ASN A 186 -11.82 10.39 -10.38
N THR A 187 -11.69 10.82 -9.12
CA THR A 187 -10.38 11.05 -8.50
C THR A 187 -9.66 9.73 -8.25
N PHE A 188 -10.36 8.76 -7.66
CA PHE A 188 -9.78 7.44 -7.40
C PHE A 188 -9.31 6.77 -8.69
N TYR A 189 -10.14 6.79 -9.74
CA TYR A 189 -9.81 6.28 -11.06
C TYR A 189 -8.62 7.01 -11.68
N THR A 190 -8.55 8.34 -11.57
CA THR A 190 -7.41 9.15 -12.03
C THR A 190 -6.11 8.75 -11.32
N VAL A 191 -6.16 8.52 -10.01
CA VAL A 191 -5.00 8.09 -9.21
C VAL A 191 -4.51 6.71 -9.66
N ILE A 192 -5.40 5.71 -9.73
CA ILE A 192 -4.99 4.32 -10.02
C ILE A 192 -4.64 4.06 -11.48
N THR A 193 -5.06 4.95 -12.39
CA THR A 193 -4.68 4.90 -13.82
C THR A 193 -3.59 5.89 -14.17
N HIS A 194 -3.02 6.58 -13.17
CA HIS A 194 -1.97 7.54 -13.40
C HIS A 194 -0.72 6.87 -13.97
N LYS A 195 -0.08 7.51 -14.97
CA LYS A 195 1.11 6.96 -15.66
C LYS A 195 2.30 6.65 -14.74
N ASN A 196 2.40 7.36 -13.61
CA ASN A 196 3.47 7.19 -12.63
C ASN A 196 3.04 6.35 -11.43
N PHE A 197 1.87 5.69 -11.50
CA PHE A 197 1.37 4.86 -10.42
C PHE A 197 2.30 3.67 -10.19
N ASN A 198 2.87 3.59 -8.99
CA ASN A 198 3.86 2.58 -8.61
C ASN A 198 3.53 2.03 -7.22
N SER A 199 2.50 1.20 -7.17
CA SER A 199 2.04 0.50 -5.96
C SER A 199 2.02 -0.99 -6.23
N SER A 200 2.11 -1.79 -5.18
CA SER A 200 1.91 -3.24 -5.28
C SER A 200 0.50 -3.57 -5.79
N SER A 201 0.42 -4.62 -6.59
CA SER A 201 -0.84 -5.19 -7.09
C SER A 201 -1.77 -5.57 -5.94
N PHE A 202 -1.23 -5.98 -4.79
CA PHE A 202 -2.00 -6.21 -3.57
C PHE A 202 -2.70 -4.93 -3.08
N CYS A 203 -1.94 -3.84 -2.88
CA CYS A 203 -2.49 -2.56 -2.44
C CYS A 203 -3.55 -2.04 -3.40
N LEU A 204 -3.27 -2.07 -4.70
CA LEU A 204 -4.20 -1.60 -5.72
C LEU A 204 -5.48 -2.44 -5.75
N SER A 205 -5.35 -3.77 -5.78
CA SER A 205 -6.49 -4.69 -5.75
C SER A 205 -7.35 -4.49 -4.50
N SER A 206 -6.71 -4.35 -3.33
CA SER A 206 -7.41 -4.10 -2.07
C SER A 206 -8.15 -2.77 -2.10
N ALA A 207 -7.52 -1.69 -2.56
CA ALA A 207 -8.14 -0.37 -2.66
C ALA A 207 -9.36 -0.38 -3.61
N ILE A 208 -9.27 -1.09 -4.74
CA ILE A 208 -10.39 -1.23 -5.66
C ILE A 208 -11.54 -2.01 -5.00
N ALA A 209 -11.25 -3.15 -4.38
CA ALA A 209 -12.28 -3.94 -3.70
C ALA A 209 -13.00 -3.11 -2.62
N TYR A 210 -12.25 -2.42 -1.76
CA TYR A 210 -12.83 -1.58 -0.73
C TYR A 210 -13.62 -0.40 -1.31
N THR A 211 -13.18 0.20 -2.41
CA THR A 211 -13.94 1.25 -3.10
C THR A 211 -15.28 0.72 -3.61
N ILE A 212 -15.30 -0.44 -4.26
CA ILE A 212 -16.54 -1.08 -4.74
C ILE A 212 -17.48 -1.38 -3.57
N MET A 213 -16.97 -1.87 -2.45
CA MET A 213 -17.78 -2.28 -1.30
C MET A 213 -18.32 -1.11 -0.47
N ASN A 214 -17.54 -0.04 -0.31
CA ASN A 214 -17.85 1.02 0.66
C ASN A 214 -18.39 2.30 0.01
N ASN A 215 -18.23 2.48 -1.31
CA ASN A 215 -18.73 3.66 -1.99
C ASN A 215 -20.13 3.42 -2.58
N SER A 216 -21.16 3.76 -1.79
CA SER A 216 -22.57 3.64 -2.19
C SER A 216 -23.00 4.59 -3.32
N LYS A 217 -22.14 5.53 -3.72
CA LYS A 217 -22.43 6.49 -4.80
C LYS A 217 -22.00 5.99 -6.18
N LEU A 218 -21.33 4.84 -6.26
CA LEU A 218 -20.85 4.31 -7.54
C LEU A 218 -22.02 3.95 -8.47
N GLU A 219 -21.93 4.40 -9.72
CA GLU A 219 -22.81 3.95 -10.78
C GLU A 219 -22.45 2.54 -11.25
N LYS A 220 -23.40 1.86 -11.90
CA LYS A 220 -23.18 0.47 -12.37
C LYS A 220 -21.99 0.34 -13.32
N SER A 221 -21.84 1.28 -14.26
CA SER A 221 -20.71 1.33 -15.21
C SER A 221 -19.36 1.53 -14.51
N GLU A 222 -19.34 2.31 -13.42
CA GLU A 222 -18.15 2.54 -12.60
C GLU A 222 -17.75 1.27 -11.86
N VAL A 223 -18.72 0.56 -11.26
CA VAL A 223 -18.49 -0.76 -10.64
C VAL A 223 -17.95 -1.77 -11.66
N GLU A 224 -18.52 -1.85 -12.86
CA GLU A 224 -18.06 -2.75 -13.92
C GLU A 224 -16.62 -2.42 -14.36
N THR A 225 -16.29 -1.14 -14.47
CA THR A 225 -14.93 -0.67 -14.82
C THR A 225 -13.92 -1.05 -13.73
N LEU A 226 -14.23 -0.74 -12.48
CA LEU A 226 -13.37 -1.09 -11.34
C LEU A 226 -13.21 -2.61 -11.18
N LEU A 227 -14.30 -3.36 -11.37
CA LEU A 227 -14.26 -4.82 -11.29
C LEU A 227 -13.41 -5.41 -12.43
N SER A 228 -13.48 -4.86 -13.64
CA SER A 228 -12.62 -5.28 -14.75
C SER A 228 -11.15 -5.06 -14.41
N LEU A 229 -10.80 -3.89 -13.86
CA LEU A 229 -9.44 -3.59 -13.42
C LEU A 229 -8.98 -4.53 -12.30
N TYR A 230 -9.82 -4.79 -11.30
CA TYR A 230 -9.56 -5.74 -10.22
C TYR A 230 -9.20 -7.14 -10.75
N LEU A 231 -9.98 -7.63 -11.72
CA LEU A 231 -9.74 -8.93 -12.35
C LEU A 231 -8.45 -8.94 -13.20
N GLN A 232 -8.12 -7.83 -13.87
CA GLN A 232 -6.89 -7.69 -14.66
C GLN A 232 -5.61 -7.67 -13.82
N ILE A 233 -5.66 -7.05 -12.63
CA ILE A 233 -4.53 -7.04 -11.66
C ILE A 233 -4.18 -8.47 -11.20
N ASP A 234 -5.15 -9.38 -11.28
CA ASP A 234 -5.00 -10.79 -10.96
C ASP A 234 -4.62 -11.08 -9.50
N TRP A 235 -5.02 -10.22 -8.56
CA TRP A 235 -4.74 -10.38 -7.13
C TRP A 235 -6.04 -10.46 -6.32
N PRO A 236 -6.30 -11.53 -5.55
CA PRO A 236 -7.60 -11.74 -4.88
C PRO A 236 -7.68 -11.03 -3.52
N ALA A 237 -7.17 -9.79 -3.42
CA ALA A 237 -7.21 -9.04 -2.18
C ALA A 237 -8.66 -8.71 -1.80
N SER A 238 -9.04 -8.97 -0.54
CA SER A 238 -10.41 -8.73 -0.03
C SER A 238 -11.52 -9.43 -0.85
N ILE A 239 -11.19 -10.54 -1.51
CA ILE A 239 -12.12 -11.25 -2.39
C ILE A 239 -13.33 -11.81 -1.64
N THR A 240 -13.11 -12.25 -0.39
CA THR A 240 -14.17 -12.79 0.46
C THR A 240 -15.24 -11.75 0.71
N GLU A 241 -14.82 -10.57 1.18
CA GLU A 241 -15.70 -9.45 1.46
C GLU A 241 -16.38 -8.97 0.18
N LEU A 242 -15.66 -8.95 -0.95
CA LEU A 242 -16.22 -8.53 -2.24
C LEU A 242 -17.35 -9.48 -2.69
N VAL A 243 -17.15 -10.80 -2.59
CA VAL A 243 -18.18 -11.79 -2.88
C VAL A 243 -19.36 -11.66 -1.91
N GLN A 244 -19.11 -11.48 -0.62
CA GLN A 244 -20.16 -11.30 0.38
C GLN A 244 -21.02 -10.05 0.13
N ASN A 245 -20.40 -8.91 -0.23
CA ASN A 245 -21.09 -7.65 -0.49
C ASN A 245 -21.74 -7.61 -1.89
N SER A 246 -21.30 -8.45 -2.82
CA SER A 246 -22.02 -8.68 -4.08
C SER A 246 -23.30 -9.53 -3.90
N ALA A 247 -23.49 -10.11 -2.71
CA ALA A 247 -24.55 -11.07 -2.40
C ALA A 247 -25.79 -10.57 -1.60
N PRO A 248 -25.92 -9.33 -1.04
CA PRO A 248 -27.14 -8.95 -0.32
C PRO A 248 -27.96 -7.90 -1.08
N ASN A 249 -29.21 -8.27 -1.40
CA ASN A 249 -30.41 -7.42 -1.55
C ASN A 249 -30.98 -7.02 -2.95
N ASP A 250 -30.34 -7.24 -4.11
CA ASP A 250 -31.03 -7.08 -5.43
C ASP A 250 -30.89 -8.28 -6.39
N PRO A 251 -31.94 -9.10 -6.60
CA PRO A 251 -31.92 -10.27 -7.49
C PRO A 251 -31.62 -9.96 -8.97
N ARG A 252 -31.69 -8.70 -9.42
CA ARG A 252 -31.37 -8.32 -10.81
C ARG A 252 -29.90 -8.02 -11.07
N ASN A 253 -29.11 -7.75 -10.02
CA ASN A 253 -27.66 -7.52 -10.10
C ASN A 253 -26.82 -8.71 -9.57
N GLN A 254 -27.44 -9.60 -8.77
CA GLN A 254 -26.83 -10.77 -8.12
C GLN A 254 -26.13 -11.75 -9.08
N ASN A 255 -26.65 -11.96 -10.28
CA ASN A 255 -26.14 -13.00 -11.19
C ASN A 255 -24.92 -12.56 -12.02
N SER A 256 -24.62 -11.25 -12.12
CA SER A 256 -23.53 -10.75 -12.98
C SER A 256 -22.18 -10.71 -12.26
N ILE A 257 -22.10 -10.12 -11.07
CA ILE A 257 -20.81 -9.97 -10.36
C ILE A 257 -20.32 -11.31 -9.81
N SER A 258 -21.20 -12.08 -9.15
CA SER A 258 -20.83 -13.39 -8.61
C SER A 258 -20.37 -14.37 -9.69
N SER A 259 -20.94 -14.29 -10.91
CA SER A 259 -20.52 -15.16 -12.02
C SER A 259 -19.17 -14.74 -12.62
N LEU A 260 -18.83 -13.45 -12.61
CA LEU A 260 -17.51 -12.95 -13.00
C LEU A 260 -16.43 -13.29 -11.95
N LEU A 261 -16.77 -13.22 -10.67
CA LEU A 261 -15.85 -13.53 -9.58
C LEU A 261 -15.60 -15.04 -9.44
N LEU A 262 -16.55 -15.90 -9.82
CA LEU A 262 -16.42 -17.34 -9.61
C LEU A 262 -15.19 -17.97 -10.31
N PRO A 263 -14.93 -17.76 -11.62
CA PRO A 263 -13.70 -18.23 -12.26
C PRO A 263 -12.44 -17.63 -11.65
N PHE A 264 -12.50 -16.36 -11.23
CA PHE A 264 -11.39 -15.67 -10.60
C PHE A 264 -11.01 -16.28 -9.24
N VAL A 265 -12.02 -16.53 -8.39
CA VAL A 265 -11.84 -17.23 -7.12
C VAL A 265 -11.33 -18.65 -7.36
N ALA A 266 -11.80 -19.34 -8.40
CA ALA A 266 -11.33 -20.68 -8.75
C ALA A 266 -9.84 -20.69 -9.09
N LYS A 267 -9.40 -19.73 -9.91
CA LYS A 267 -8.00 -19.50 -10.28
C LYS A 267 -7.11 -19.22 -9.06
N HIS A 268 -7.66 -18.61 -8.00
CA HIS A 268 -6.90 -18.21 -6.81
C HIS A 268 -7.19 -19.06 -5.58
N PHE A 269 -7.90 -20.18 -5.71
CA PHE A 269 -8.41 -20.94 -4.57
C PHE A 269 -7.34 -21.38 -3.56
N ARG A 270 -6.15 -21.75 -4.02
CA ARG A 270 -5.01 -22.09 -3.15
C ARG A 270 -4.62 -20.99 -2.15
N ARG A 271 -5.00 -19.73 -2.42
CA ARG A 271 -4.67 -18.54 -1.62
C ARG A 271 -5.74 -18.16 -0.60
N ILE A 272 -6.79 -18.97 -0.53
CA ILE A 272 -7.94 -18.73 0.34
C ILE A 272 -7.84 -19.73 1.48
N PRO A 273 -7.42 -19.29 2.69
CA PRO A 273 -7.37 -20.17 3.84
C PRO A 273 -8.78 -20.57 4.25
N ASN A 274 -8.90 -21.65 5.04
CA ASN A 274 -10.19 -22.19 5.45
C ASN A 274 -11.10 -21.15 6.15
N THR A 275 -10.48 -20.31 6.96
CA THR A 275 -11.13 -19.21 7.69
C THR A 275 -11.83 -18.24 6.75
N GLU A 276 -11.25 -17.95 5.59
CA GLU A 276 -11.86 -17.13 4.55
C GLU A 276 -12.86 -17.91 3.71
N PHE A 277 -12.52 -19.14 3.32
CA PHE A 277 -13.42 -19.98 2.53
C PHE A 277 -14.78 -20.16 3.21
N SER A 278 -14.78 -20.33 4.54
CA SER A 278 -16.00 -20.45 5.37
C SER A 278 -16.95 -19.27 5.33
N LYS A 279 -16.47 -18.09 4.95
CA LYS A 279 -17.25 -16.85 4.93
C LYS A 279 -18.02 -16.67 3.62
N PHE A 280 -17.68 -17.41 2.56
CA PHE A 280 -18.41 -17.28 1.30
C PHE A 280 -19.87 -17.73 1.40
N PRO A 281 -20.78 -17.17 0.58
CA PRO A 281 -22.14 -17.68 0.47
C PRO A 281 -22.16 -19.16 0.06
N HIS A 282 -23.01 -19.98 0.70
CA HIS A 282 -23.05 -21.44 0.48
C HIS A 282 -23.23 -21.85 -0.99
N LYS A 283 -24.09 -21.16 -1.74
CA LYS A 283 -24.25 -21.39 -3.18
C LYS A 283 -22.97 -21.12 -3.97
N PHE A 284 -22.22 -20.09 -3.59
CA PHE A 284 -20.94 -19.74 -4.22
C PHE A 284 -19.88 -20.81 -3.93
N MET A 285 -19.76 -21.24 -2.66
CA MET A 285 -18.86 -22.33 -2.28
C MET A 285 -19.17 -23.62 -3.05
N THR A 286 -20.45 -23.98 -3.15
CA THR A 286 -20.90 -25.18 -3.87
C THR A 286 -20.55 -25.07 -5.36
N ALA A 287 -20.84 -23.93 -5.98
CA ALA A 287 -20.48 -23.68 -7.37
C ALA A 287 -18.96 -23.68 -7.60
N LEU A 288 -18.17 -23.22 -6.63
CA LEU A 288 -16.71 -23.15 -6.70
C LEU A 288 -16.07 -24.54 -6.65
N VAL A 289 -16.45 -25.37 -5.68
CA VAL A 289 -15.90 -26.74 -5.55
C VAL A 289 -16.41 -27.67 -6.67
N SER A 290 -17.52 -27.30 -7.33
CA SER A 290 -18.03 -27.96 -8.54
C SER A 290 -17.23 -27.67 -9.82
N ARG A 291 -16.17 -26.85 -9.78
CA ARG A 291 -15.38 -26.53 -10.97
C ARG A 291 -14.22 -27.50 -11.21
N ASP A 292 -13.90 -27.70 -12.48
CA ASP A 292 -12.77 -28.51 -12.94
C ASP A 292 -11.46 -27.69 -13.05
N ASP A 293 -11.55 -26.36 -13.14
CA ASP A 293 -10.42 -25.44 -13.24
C ASP A 293 -9.98 -24.85 -11.88
N LEU A 294 -10.35 -25.51 -10.78
CA LEU A 294 -10.00 -25.06 -9.43
C LEU A 294 -8.50 -25.19 -9.20
N ASN A 295 -7.81 -24.07 -8.94
CA ASN A 295 -6.39 -24.05 -8.63
C ASN A 295 -6.16 -24.56 -7.21
N ALA A 296 -5.88 -25.86 -7.09
CA ALA A 296 -5.63 -26.53 -5.83
C ALA A 296 -4.46 -27.53 -5.94
N PRO A 297 -3.76 -27.81 -4.83
CA PRO A 297 -2.61 -28.73 -4.83
C PRO A 297 -2.97 -30.20 -5.08
N SER A 298 -4.14 -30.62 -4.60
CA SER A 298 -4.62 -31.99 -4.70
C SER A 298 -6.09 -32.09 -4.35
N SER A 299 -6.72 -33.22 -4.69
CA SER A 299 -8.07 -33.55 -4.24
C SER A 299 -8.16 -33.65 -2.71
N GLU A 300 -7.11 -34.14 -2.07
CA GLU A 300 -7.00 -34.24 -0.61
C GLU A 300 -6.98 -32.87 0.07
N TYR A 301 -6.30 -31.87 -0.52
CA TYR A 301 -6.33 -30.50 -0.02
C TYR A 301 -7.75 -29.94 -0.02
N VAL A 302 -8.47 -30.05 -1.15
CA VAL A 302 -9.86 -29.56 -1.27
C VAL A 302 -10.78 -30.32 -0.31
N ARG A 303 -10.59 -31.63 -0.18
CA ARG A 303 -11.32 -32.48 0.78
C ARG A 303 -11.14 -31.98 2.22
N GLN A 304 -9.92 -31.70 2.65
CA GLN A 304 -9.66 -31.17 4.00
C GLN A 304 -10.36 -29.83 4.23
N GLN A 305 -10.36 -28.94 3.24
CA GLN A 305 -11.10 -27.68 3.33
C GLN A 305 -12.60 -27.91 3.55
N ILE A 306 -13.22 -28.81 2.80
CA ILE A 306 -14.65 -29.15 2.92
C ILE A 306 -14.95 -29.87 4.24
N GLN A 307 -14.08 -30.78 4.70
CA GLN A 307 -14.24 -31.45 6.00
C GLN A 307 -14.27 -30.44 7.14
N ASN A 308 -13.32 -29.49 7.16
CA ASN A 308 -13.26 -28.45 8.17
C ASN A 308 -14.56 -27.62 8.24
N LEU A 309 -15.18 -27.32 7.10
CA LEU A 309 -16.47 -26.63 7.04
C LEU A 309 -17.64 -27.49 7.54
N THR A 310 -17.64 -28.78 7.19
CA THR A 310 -18.80 -29.66 7.35
C THR A 310 -18.84 -30.41 8.70
N ASN A 311 -17.76 -30.34 9.49
CA ASN A 311 -17.69 -30.96 10.82
C ASN A 311 -18.61 -30.30 11.88
N SER A 312 -19.25 -29.15 11.59
CA SER A 312 -20.22 -28.49 12.49
C SER A 312 -21.65 -29.07 12.39
N THR A 313 -22.12 -29.70 13.47
CA THR A 313 -23.20 -30.71 13.51
C THR A 313 -24.66 -30.20 13.67
N THR A 314 -24.98 -28.94 13.37
CA THR A 314 -26.40 -28.49 13.45
C THR A 314 -27.27 -29.05 12.30
N ARG A 315 -28.57 -29.24 12.54
CA ARG A 315 -29.50 -29.91 11.59
C ARG A 315 -29.68 -29.16 10.25
N VAL A 316 -29.63 -27.82 10.27
CA VAL A 316 -29.66 -26.96 9.07
C VAL A 316 -28.39 -27.11 8.22
N ASN A 317 -27.27 -27.49 8.84
CA ASN A 317 -26.02 -27.72 8.13
C ASN A 317 -26.03 -29.03 7.35
N LYS A 318 -26.81 -30.06 7.74
CA LYS A 318 -26.74 -31.37 7.07
C LYS A 318 -27.04 -31.34 5.58
N GLN A 319 -28.11 -30.67 5.15
CA GLN A 319 -28.48 -30.59 3.73
C GLN A 319 -27.48 -29.74 2.93
N ARG A 320 -27.00 -28.64 3.50
CA ARG A 320 -25.96 -27.79 2.89
C ARG A 320 -24.63 -28.54 2.75
N ASN A 321 -24.27 -29.33 3.75
CA ASN A 321 -23.07 -30.16 3.74
C ASN A 321 -23.19 -31.25 2.66
N LEU A 322 -24.34 -31.93 2.56
CA LEU A 322 -24.63 -32.90 1.50
C LEU A 322 -24.42 -32.28 0.11
N GLN A 323 -25.02 -31.11 -0.15
CA GLN A 323 -24.87 -30.42 -1.44
C GLN A 323 -23.41 -30.08 -1.77
N MET A 324 -22.62 -29.66 -0.78
CA MET A 324 -21.21 -29.33 -0.99
C MET A 324 -20.35 -30.56 -1.25
N TRP A 325 -20.66 -31.68 -0.58
CA TRP A 325 -20.02 -32.97 -0.83
C TRP A 325 -20.40 -33.56 -2.19
N GLU A 326 -21.67 -33.48 -2.59
CA GLU A 326 -22.14 -33.88 -3.93
C GLU A 326 -21.45 -33.04 -5.02
N ALA A 327 -21.32 -31.73 -4.82
CA ALA A 327 -20.61 -30.82 -5.71
C ALA A 327 -19.12 -31.18 -5.90
N PHE A 328 -18.44 -31.56 -4.81
CA PHE A 328 -17.03 -31.97 -4.85
C PHE A 328 -16.84 -33.36 -5.49
N LEU A 329 -17.70 -34.32 -5.16
CA LEU A 329 -17.60 -35.70 -5.64
C LEU A 329 -18.09 -35.86 -7.10
N GLY A 330 -18.95 -34.96 -7.59
CA GLY A 330 -19.53 -35.03 -8.92
C GLY A 330 -20.20 -36.38 -9.18
N ASP A 331 -19.82 -37.03 -10.29
CA ASP A 331 -20.32 -38.34 -10.71
C ASP A 331 -19.65 -39.54 -9.98
N GLY A 332 -18.90 -39.28 -8.89
CA GLY A 332 -18.24 -40.32 -8.10
C GLY A 332 -16.81 -40.67 -8.53
N LYS A 333 -16.17 -39.83 -9.36
CA LYS A 333 -14.73 -39.89 -9.66
C LYS A 333 -14.02 -38.71 -9.01
N GLU A 334 -12.89 -38.96 -8.34
CA GLU A 334 -12.07 -37.86 -7.82
C GLU A 334 -11.53 -37.02 -8.97
N ARG A 335 -11.68 -35.69 -8.86
CA ARG A 335 -11.19 -34.74 -9.86
C ARG A 335 -9.68 -34.55 -9.71
N GLU A 336 -9.01 -34.40 -10.84
CA GLU A 336 -7.63 -33.95 -10.87
C GLU A 336 -7.60 -32.43 -10.76
N TYR A 337 -6.77 -31.92 -9.86
CA TYR A 337 -6.54 -30.49 -9.67
C TYR A 337 -5.10 -30.16 -10.04
N HIS A 338 -4.91 -28.99 -10.62
CA HIS A 338 -3.60 -28.50 -11.00
C HIS A 338 -3.27 -27.21 -10.27
N THR A 339 -2.02 -27.11 -9.83
CA THR A 339 -1.50 -25.88 -9.24
C THR A 339 -0.86 -25.04 -10.33
N LEU A 340 -1.23 -23.76 -10.39
CA LEU A 340 -0.56 -22.82 -11.29
C LEU A 340 0.91 -22.65 -10.88
N PRO A 341 1.88 -22.79 -11.79
CA PRO A 341 3.29 -22.65 -11.43
C PRO A 341 3.60 -21.23 -10.98
N VAL A 342 4.43 -21.12 -9.95
CA VAL A 342 5.05 -19.85 -9.55
C VAL A 342 6.32 -19.67 -10.36
N THR A 343 6.47 -18.51 -10.99
CA THR A 343 7.64 -18.11 -11.77
C THR A 343 8.20 -16.82 -11.22
N LYS A 344 9.40 -16.42 -11.67
CA LYS A 344 10.03 -15.16 -11.25
C LYS A 344 9.15 -13.94 -11.60
N GLU A 345 8.36 -14.02 -12.66
CA GLU A 345 7.52 -12.94 -13.16
C GLU A 345 6.21 -12.78 -12.37
N ASN A 346 5.69 -13.87 -11.79
CA ASN A 346 4.39 -13.88 -11.10
C ASN A 346 4.46 -14.12 -9.58
N ILE A 347 5.66 -14.37 -9.04
CA ILE A 347 5.90 -14.61 -7.62
C ILE A 347 5.43 -13.43 -6.77
N ARG A 348 4.68 -13.70 -5.71
CA ARG A 348 4.16 -12.70 -4.77
C ARG A 348 4.97 -12.71 -3.50
N VAL A 349 5.60 -11.59 -3.19
CA VAL A 349 6.51 -11.46 -2.04
C VAL A 349 5.94 -10.51 -1.01
N LEU A 350 5.85 -10.98 0.23
CA LEU A 350 5.63 -10.13 1.39
C LEU A 350 6.97 -9.87 2.08
N ILE A 351 7.34 -8.60 2.25
CA ILE A 351 8.40 -8.21 3.18
C ILE A 351 7.73 -7.86 4.51
N LEU A 352 7.99 -8.69 5.52
CA LEU A 352 7.44 -8.56 6.87
C LEU A 352 8.57 -8.22 7.85
N SER A 353 8.62 -6.99 8.36
CA SER A 353 9.71 -6.58 9.23
C SER A 353 9.30 -5.50 10.22
N SER A 354 10.03 -5.41 11.33
CA SER A 354 9.93 -4.35 12.33
C SER A 354 11.24 -3.56 12.35
N VAL A 355 11.26 -2.52 11.52
CA VAL A 355 12.39 -1.63 11.20
C VAL A 355 11.86 -0.30 10.67
N TYR A 356 12.75 0.67 10.49
CA TYR A 356 12.44 1.92 9.81
C TYR A 356 11.97 1.71 8.35
N LEU A 357 11.08 2.58 7.87
CA LEU A 357 10.48 2.47 6.55
C LEU A 357 11.51 2.53 5.40
N ASP A 358 12.56 3.33 5.56
CA ASP A 358 13.66 3.42 4.59
C ASP A 358 14.35 2.06 4.39
N VAL A 359 14.58 1.29 5.47
CA VAL A 359 15.11 -0.08 5.41
C VAL A 359 14.17 -1.03 4.66
N LEU A 360 12.86 -0.96 4.89
CA LEU A 360 11.89 -1.76 4.14
C LEU A 360 11.92 -1.44 2.64
N THR A 361 11.99 -0.15 2.28
CA THR A 361 12.08 0.27 0.88
C THR A 361 13.41 -0.10 0.24
N ASP A 362 14.50 -0.16 1.01
CA ASP A 362 15.82 -0.58 0.55
C ASP A 362 15.83 -2.07 0.15
N ILE A 363 15.20 -2.92 0.96
CA ILE A 363 15.09 -4.35 0.62
C ILE A 363 14.13 -4.57 -0.54
N LYS A 364 13.04 -3.78 -0.66
CA LYS A 364 12.22 -3.78 -1.88
C LYS A 364 13.08 -3.47 -3.11
N GLN A 365 13.95 -2.47 -3.02
CA GLN A 365 14.84 -2.07 -4.10
C GLN A 365 15.84 -3.18 -4.46
N ASP A 366 16.43 -3.87 -3.48
CA ASP A 366 17.29 -5.03 -3.75
C ASP A 366 16.55 -6.14 -4.50
N LEU A 367 15.32 -6.47 -4.09
CA LEU A 367 14.56 -7.50 -4.79
C LEU A 367 14.22 -7.09 -6.24
N VAL A 368 13.93 -5.80 -6.46
CA VAL A 368 13.71 -5.24 -7.80
C VAL A 368 14.96 -5.31 -8.65
N GLU A 369 16.13 -4.95 -8.10
CA GLU A 369 17.43 -5.06 -8.77
C GLU A 369 17.79 -6.53 -9.08
N GLY A 370 17.34 -7.47 -8.24
CA GLY A 370 17.42 -8.91 -8.49
C GLY A 370 16.43 -9.43 -9.56
N GLY A 371 15.53 -8.57 -10.03
CA GLY A 371 14.57 -8.85 -11.10
C GLY A 371 13.20 -9.34 -10.64
N ILE A 372 12.85 -9.19 -9.35
CA ILE A 372 11.46 -9.36 -8.90
C ILE A 372 10.68 -8.10 -9.29
N GLN A 373 9.49 -8.27 -9.85
CA GLN A 373 8.66 -7.14 -10.28
C GLN A 373 8.20 -6.31 -9.07
N ALA A 374 8.35 -4.99 -9.11
CA ALA A 374 8.04 -4.10 -7.99
C ALA A 374 6.58 -4.22 -7.52
N GLN A 375 5.65 -4.39 -8.46
CA GLN A 375 4.23 -4.57 -8.20
C GLN A 375 3.90 -5.88 -7.47
N ASN A 376 4.81 -6.86 -7.48
CA ASN A 376 4.61 -8.14 -6.79
C ASN A 376 5.13 -8.14 -5.35
N ILE A 377 5.75 -7.05 -4.90
CA ILE A 377 6.34 -6.92 -3.56
C ILE A 377 5.47 -6.00 -2.71
N PHE A 378 4.93 -6.52 -1.62
CA PHE A 378 4.20 -5.75 -0.62
C PHE A 378 5.02 -5.61 0.66
N LEU A 379 4.97 -4.43 1.28
CA LEU A 379 5.67 -4.12 2.52
C LEU A 379 4.69 -4.12 3.69
N PHE A 380 5.03 -4.82 4.76
CA PHE A 380 4.29 -4.77 6.01
C PHE A 380 5.22 -4.42 7.17
N ASN A 381 4.98 -3.26 7.78
CA ASN A 381 5.68 -2.83 8.98
C ASN A 381 5.02 -3.46 10.22
N ALA A 382 5.72 -4.41 10.84
CA ALA A 382 5.27 -5.11 12.03
C ALA A 382 5.62 -4.38 13.34
N ASP A 383 6.18 -3.17 13.27
CA ASP A 383 6.42 -2.29 14.43
C ASP A 383 5.11 -1.67 14.94
N THR A 384 4.20 -1.33 14.02
CA THR A 384 2.93 -0.63 14.31
C THR A 384 1.70 -1.47 13.94
N GLY A 385 1.88 -2.77 13.79
CA GLY A 385 0.83 -3.69 13.35
C GLY A 385 1.27 -5.15 13.41
N HIS A 386 0.33 -6.06 13.15
CA HIS A 386 0.62 -7.47 12.96
C HIS A 386 -0.12 -8.01 11.73
N PRO A 387 0.49 -8.91 10.94
CA PRO A 387 -0.19 -9.50 9.78
C PRO A 387 -1.37 -10.36 10.25
N THR A 388 -2.36 -10.53 9.38
CA THR A 388 -3.40 -11.55 9.56
C THR A 388 -3.00 -12.83 8.84
N SER A 389 -3.52 -13.98 9.28
CA SER A 389 -3.36 -15.23 8.52
C SER A 389 -3.81 -15.04 7.06
N THR A 390 -5.00 -14.45 6.84
CA THR A 390 -5.51 -14.12 5.51
C THR A 390 -4.54 -13.33 4.65
N LEU A 391 -3.81 -12.36 5.23
CA LEU A 391 -2.79 -11.61 4.51
C LEU A 391 -1.66 -12.51 4.03
N LEU A 392 -1.09 -13.36 4.90
CA LEU A 392 0.06 -14.20 4.56
C LEU A 392 -0.25 -15.14 3.39
N PHE A 393 -1.44 -15.76 3.37
CA PHE A 393 -1.87 -16.68 2.31
C PHE A 393 -2.04 -16.03 0.92
N GLN A 394 -2.00 -14.70 0.83
CA GLN A 394 -1.99 -13.98 -0.46
C GLN A 394 -0.63 -14.05 -1.17
N PHE A 395 0.44 -14.43 -0.45
CA PHE A 395 1.82 -14.39 -0.93
C PHE A 395 2.39 -15.81 -1.10
N ASP A 396 3.25 -15.98 -2.09
CA ASP A 396 3.95 -17.24 -2.34
C ASP A 396 5.14 -17.42 -1.37
N VAL A 397 5.71 -16.30 -0.92
CA VAL A 397 6.81 -16.25 0.03
C VAL A 397 6.75 -15.02 0.94
N VAL A 398 7.15 -15.23 2.19
CA VAL A 398 7.38 -14.17 3.16
C VAL A 398 8.88 -14.04 3.42
N LEU A 399 9.43 -12.85 3.18
CA LEU A 399 10.76 -12.46 3.66
C LEU A 399 10.59 -11.76 5.00
N ALA A 400 11.05 -12.41 6.08
CA ALA A 400 10.89 -11.94 7.44
C ALA A 400 12.24 -11.64 8.10
N PHE A 401 12.39 -10.45 8.67
CA PHE A 401 13.56 -10.04 9.43
C PHE A 401 13.18 -8.99 10.45
N THR A 402 13.97 -8.78 11.49
CA THR A 402 13.63 -7.79 12.52
C THR A 402 14.88 -7.09 13.06
N HIS A 403 14.71 -5.83 13.49
CA HIS A 403 15.65 -5.16 14.39
C HIS A 403 14.98 -4.86 15.73
N TYR A 404 13.74 -4.37 15.65
CA TYR A 404 12.85 -4.20 16.79
C TYR A 404 11.94 -5.43 16.95
N GLN A 405 11.30 -5.53 18.10
CA GLN A 405 10.29 -6.56 18.33
C GLN A 405 9.07 -6.27 17.45
N PHE A 406 8.34 -7.32 17.06
CA PHE A 406 7.03 -7.15 16.44
C PHE A 406 6.05 -6.66 17.52
N GLU A 407 5.04 -5.88 17.13
CA GLU A 407 3.99 -5.43 18.06
C GLU A 407 3.33 -6.61 18.78
N ASN A 408 3.06 -7.69 18.04
CA ASN A 408 2.50 -8.93 18.57
C ASN A 408 3.31 -10.15 18.07
N PRO A 409 4.43 -10.48 18.74
CA PRO A 409 5.37 -11.50 18.27
C PRO A 409 4.76 -12.90 18.28
N ASP A 410 4.05 -13.29 19.34
CA ASP A 410 3.45 -14.62 19.50
C ASP A 410 2.39 -14.90 18.43
N ILE A 411 1.49 -13.93 18.19
CA ILE A 411 0.45 -14.03 17.16
C ILE A 411 1.08 -14.16 15.78
N THR A 412 2.13 -13.37 15.51
CA THR A 412 2.80 -13.40 14.20
C THR A 412 3.56 -14.71 13.99
N CYS A 413 4.22 -15.25 15.02
CA CYS A 413 4.89 -16.54 14.94
C CYS A 413 3.90 -17.68 14.67
N SER A 414 2.76 -17.70 15.37
CA SER A 414 1.68 -18.66 15.12
C SER A 414 1.15 -18.57 13.69
N PHE A 415 0.97 -17.37 13.14
CA PHE A 415 0.52 -17.23 11.75
C PHE A 415 1.57 -17.63 10.72
N LEU A 416 2.86 -17.37 10.97
CA LEU A 416 3.95 -17.84 10.12
C LEU A 416 4.06 -19.37 10.15
N TYR A 417 3.89 -19.98 11.32
CA TYR A 417 3.84 -21.43 11.46
C TYR A 417 2.72 -22.02 10.61
N ASP A 418 1.48 -21.52 10.77
CA ASP A 418 0.33 -21.98 9.99
C ASP A 418 0.53 -21.77 8.49
N TYR A 419 1.10 -20.63 8.09
CA TYR A 419 1.41 -20.31 6.70
C TYR A 419 2.38 -21.34 6.08
N VAL A 420 3.48 -21.65 6.77
CA VAL A 420 4.47 -22.65 6.30
C VAL A 420 3.86 -24.05 6.26
N GLN A 421 3.09 -24.44 7.29
CA GLN A 421 2.41 -25.76 7.34
C GLN A 421 1.40 -25.96 6.20
N ASN A 422 0.92 -24.87 5.58
CA ASN A 422 0.03 -24.93 4.44
C ASN A 422 0.74 -24.68 3.09
N GLY A 423 2.08 -24.80 3.05
CA GLY A 423 2.86 -24.71 1.82
C GLY A 423 3.20 -23.28 1.41
N GLY A 424 3.34 -22.37 2.38
CA GLY A 424 3.94 -21.05 2.17
C GLY A 424 5.48 -21.11 2.26
N GLY A 425 6.17 -20.37 1.39
CA GLY A 425 7.63 -20.26 1.42
C GLY A 425 8.07 -19.21 2.46
N LEU A 426 9.13 -19.49 3.21
CA LEU A 426 9.60 -18.56 4.24
C LEU A 426 11.10 -18.32 4.11
N VAL A 427 11.48 -17.04 4.02
CA VAL A 427 12.88 -16.62 4.12
C VAL A 427 13.04 -15.84 5.41
N THR A 428 13.85 -16.33 6.34
CA THR A 428 14.13 -15.63 7.61
C THR A 428 15.54 -15.07 7.63
N CYS A 429 15.70 -13.89 8.23
CA CYS A 429 17.01 -13.30 8.45
C CYS A 429 17.27 -13.00 9.94
N TYR A 430 18.16 -12.06 10.22
CA TYR A 430 18.38 -11.52 11.56
C TYR A 430 17.07 -11.14 12.26
N GLY A 431 17.01 -11.33 13.58
CA GLY A 431 15.78 -11.36 14.37
C GLY A 431 15.36 -12.81 14.68
N PHE A 432 15.20 -13.64 13.65
CA PHE A 432 14.87 -15.07 13.79
C PHE A 432 16.07 -15.94 14.20
N CYS A 433 17.27 -15.36 14.21
CA CYS A 433 18.50 -16.04 14.62
C CYS A 433 18.89 -15.74 16.08
N ARG A 434 18.22 -14.80 16.76
CA ARG A 434 18.62 -14.28 18.08
C ARG A 434 17.96 -15.05 19.22
N ASP A 435 18.72 -15.37 20.26
CA ASP A 435 18.23 -16.04 21.48
C ASP A 435 17.93 -15.08 22.65
N ASP A 436 17.90 -13.77 22.38
CA ASP A 436 17.57 -12.74 23.36
C ASP A 436 16.13 -12.21 23.22
N GLU A 437 15.76 -11.24 24.07
CA GLU A 437 14.42 -10.65 24.13
C GLU A 437 13.98 -9.93 22.83
N TRP A 438 14.93 -9.62 21.94
CA TRP A 438 14.68 -8.99 20.64
C TRP A 438 14.56 -10.02 19.51
N GLY A 439 14.79 -11.30 19.80
CA GLY A 439 14.60 -12.40 18.87
C GLY A 439 13.14 -12.73 18.64
N LEU A 440 12.84 -13.29 17.47
CA LEU A 440 11.49 -13.71 17.09
C LEU A 440 11.46 -15.22 16.86
N GLY A 441 10.54 -15.91 17.54
CA GLY A 441 10.37 -17.36 17.46
C GLY A 441 9.69 -17.93 18.69
N ASP A 442 8.81 -18.91 18.48
CA ASP A 442 8.18 -19.74 19.52
C ASP A 442 8.56 -21.21 19.30
N GLU A 443 8.18 -22.10 20.23
CA GLU A 443 8.50 -23.52 20.14
C GLU A 443 8.03 -24.17 18.83
N ALA A 444 6.86 -23.77 18.33
CA ALA A 444 6.26 -24.33 17.13
C ALA A 444 7.03 -23.90 15.87
N LEU A 445 7.29 -22.59 15.71
CA LEU A 445 8.02 -22.05 14.57
C LEU A 445 9.50 -22.46 14.60
N ASP A 446 10.13 -22.46 15.78
CA ASP A 446 11.54 -22.86 15.95
C ASP A 446 11.77 -24.31 15.52
N SER A 447 10.78 -25.21 15.71
CA SER A 447 10.86 -26.60 15.25
C SER A 447 11.01 -26.74 13.72
N LEU A 448 10.57 -25.73 12.98
CA LEU A 448 10.66 -25.66 11.53
C LEU A 448 11.94 -24.96 11.06
N MET A 449 12.57 -24.12 11.89
CA MET A 449 13.69 -23.29 11.45
C MET A 449 14.94 -24.11 11.10
N PRO A 450 15.67 -23.74 10.02
CA PRO A 450 16.98 -24.31 9.69
C PRO A 450 18.05 -24.11 10.78
N PHE A 451 17.93 -23.03 11.56
CA PHE A 451 18.89 -22.66 12.60
C PHE A 451 18.26 -22.66 14.00
N ALA A 452 19.00 -23.20 14.97
CA ALA A 452 18.79 -22.87 16.37
C ALA A 452 19.26 -21.44 16.63
N ARG A 453 18.43 -20.68 17.34
CA ARG A 453 18.73 -19.32 17.77
C ARG A 453 19.98 -19.28 18.65
N GLY A 454 20.73 -18.19 18.56
CA GLY A 454 21.98 -18.04 19.30
C GLY A 454 22.37 -16.59 19.56
N THR A 455 23.36 -16.43 20.43
CA THR A 455 23.86 -15.13 20.86
C THR A 455 24.35 -14.25 19.71
N GLN A 456 24.07 -12.95 19.80
CA GLN A 456 24.51 -11.96 18.81
C GLN A 456 26.04 -11.84 18.75
N LEU A 457 26.58 -11.78 17.54
CA LEU A 457 27.97 -11.47 17.23
C LEU A 457 28.06 -10.06 16.60
N THR A 458 28.83 -9.18 17.24
CA THR A 458 28.91 -7.75 16.90
C THR A 458 30.15 -7.36 16.09
N LYS A 459 31.08 -8.30 15.85
CA LYS A 459 32.26 -8.05 15.02
C LYS A 459 32.05 -8.65 13.63
N CYS A 460 31.99 -7.80 12.61
CA CYS A 460 31.86 -8.19 11.21
C CYS A 460 32.96 -7.50 10.40
N ALA A 461 34.00 -8.25 9.99
CA ALA A 461 35.00 -7.77 9.03
C ALA A 461 34.61 -8.24 7.61
N ARG A 462 35.44 -7.97 6.60
CA ARG A 462 35.30 -8.66 5.30
C ARG A 462 35.47 -10.16 5.54
N GLU A 463 34.42 -10.94 5.35
CA GLU A 463 34.45 -12.38 5.62
C GLU A 463 34.47 -13.18 4.31
N LYS A 464 35.35 -14.19 4.25
CA LYS A 464 35.26 -15.20 3.20
C LYS A 464 34.06 -16.08 3.51
N VAL A 465 33.37 -16.52 2.46
CA VAL A 465 32.28 -17.47 2.59
C VAL A 465 32.79 -18.83 2.15
N ILE A 466 32.56 -19.83 2.99
CA ILE A 466 32.81 -21.23 2.68
C ILE A 466 31.48 -21.79 2.19
N VAL A 467 31.45 -22.25 0.95
CA VAL A 467 30.28 -22.88 0.35
C VAL A 467 30.45 -24.39 0.55
N GLU A 468 29.54 -25.01 1.28
CA GLU A 468 29.66 -26.42 1.69
C GLU A 468 29.45 -27.36 0.49
N ASP A 469 28.46 -27.02 -0.35
CA ASP A 469 28.13 -27.69 -1.61
C ASP A 469 27.92 -26.62 -2.69
N ASN A 470 28.25 -26.90 -3.97
CA ASN A 470 28.01 -26.00 -5.13
C ASN A 470 26.51 -25.80 -5.39
N HIS A 471 25.82 -25.23 -4.42
CA HIS A 471 24.38 -25.09 -4.36
C HIS A 471 23.97 -23.81 -5.10
N PRO A 472 22.88 -23.83 -5.90
CA PRO A 472 22.44 -22.68 -6.70
C PRO A 472 22.26 -21.37 -5.91
N LEU A 473 21.85 -21.46 -4.64
CA LEU A 473 21.75 -20.29 -3.73
C LEU A 473 23.05 -19.47 -3.66
N MET A 474 24.21 -20.13 -3.70
CA MET A 474 25.53 -19.52 -3.54
C MET A 474 26.39 -19.62 -4.81
N ASP A 475 25.80 -19.95 -5.96
CA ASP A 475 26.52 -20.11 -7.22
C ASP A 475 27.31 -18.85 -7.59
N GLY A 476 28.61 -19.01 -7.86
CA GLY A 476 29.54 -17.92 -8.14
C GLY A 476 29.99 -17.07 -6.94
N ILE A 477 29.48 -17.31 -5.72
CA ILE A 477 29.74 -16.48 -4.54
C ILE A 477 30.80 -17.12 -3.65
N LYS A 478 32.00 -16.51 -3.58
CA LYS A 478 33.12 -17.00 -2.75
C LYS A 478 33.54 -16.03 -1.64
N THR A 479 33.17 -14.76 -1.76
CA THR A 479 33.53 -13.71 -0.80
C THR A 479 32.38 -12.73 -0.70
N ILE A 480 32.07 -12.28 0.51
CA ILE A 480 31.03 -11.27 0.73
C ILE A 480 31.58 -10.19 1.65
N ARG A 481 31.28 -8.93 1.32
CA ARG A 481 31.59 -7.81 2.20
C ARG A 481 30.40 -7.54 3.12
N HIS A 482 30.62 -7.70 4.42
CA HIS A 482 29.68 -7.27 5.45
C HIS A 482 29.82 -5.76 5.69
N GLY A 483 28.69 -5.14 6.04
CA GLY A 483 28.70 -3.85 6.72
C GLY A 483 28.98 -4.03 8.22
N GLU A 484 29.56 -3.01 8.86
CA GLU A 484 29.67 -2.98 10.34
C GLU A 484 28.29 -2.90 11.01
N PHE A 485 27.26 -2.48 10.27
CA PHE A 485 25.85 -2.46 10.68
C PHE A 485 25.07 -3.66 10.16
N SER A 486 25.70 -4.84 10.14
CA SER A 486 25.05 -6.08 9.70
C SER A 486 25.38 -7.24 10.66
N PRO A 487 24.89 -7.17 11.92
CA PRO A 487 25.13 -8.23 12.89
C PRO A 487 24.64 -9.59 12.42
N ARG A 488 25.26 -10.63 12.97
CA ARG A 488 24.88 -12.05 12.81
C ARG A 488 24.81 -12.70 14.20
N CYS A 489 24.39 -13.96 14.26
CA CYS A 489 24.28 -14.70 15.51
C CYS A 489 25.14 -15.97 15.47
N ASN A 490 25.58 -16.46 16.64
CA ASN A 490 26.28 -17.72 16.78
C ASN A 490 25.29 -18.90 16.73
N VAL A 491 24.64 -19.09 15.58
CA VAL A 491 23.60 -20.10 15.36
C VAL A 491 24.19 -21.50 15.21
N LYS A 492 23.35 -22.51 15.40
CA LYS A 492 23.68 -23.91 15.08
C LYS A 492 22.67 -24.46 14.07
N LEU A 493 23.12 -25.39 13.22
CA LEU A 493 22.24 -26.08 12.29
C LEU A 493 21.29 -27.02 13.06
N ASN A 494 19.99 -26.91 12.79
CA ASN A 494 18.98 -27.82 13.35
C ASN A 494 18.96 -29.16 12.61
N GLU A 495 18.46 -30.20 13.28
CA GLU A 495 18.29 -31.51 12.66
C GLU A 495 17.34 -31.46 11.44
N GLY A 496 17.74 -32.15 10.37
CA GLY A 496 17.00 -32.18 9.11
C GLY A 496 17.17 -30.95 8.22
N ALA A 497 17.97 -29.96 8.63
CA ALA A 497 18.33 -28.82 7.80
C ALA A 497 19.61 -29.10 6.99
N THR A 498 19.72 -28.48 5.82
CA THR A 498 20.90 -28.55 4.94
C THR A 498 21.64 -27.22 5.01
N LEU A 499 22.92 -27.30 5.41
CA LEU A 499 23.83 -26.15 5.39
C LEU A 499 24.29 -25.89 3.95
N VAL A 500 24.23 -24.63 3.54
CA VAL A 500 24.60 -24.20 2.18
C VAL A 500 25.92 -23.44 2.19
N ALA A 501 26.08 -22.55 3.17
CA ALA A 501 27.29 -21.77 3.33
C ALA A 501 27.52 -21.37 4.78
N SER A 502 28.80 -21.19 5.10
CA SER A 502 29.32 -20.78 6.39
C SER A 502 30.22 -19.56 6.23
N PHE A 503 30.32 -18.77 7.29
CA PHE A 503 31.39 -17.79 7.46
C PHE A 503 32.75 -18.49 7.60
N ALA A 504 33.83 -17.77 7.34
CA ALA A 504 35.20 -18.31 7.46
C ALA A 504 35.57 -18.74 8.89
N ASP A 505 34.86 -18.23 9.89
CA ASP A 505 35.02 -18.63 11.29
C ASP A 505 34.18 -19.86 11.67
N GLY A 506 33.48 -20.46 10.71
CA GLY A 506 32.68 -21.68 10.87
C GLY A 506 31.24 -21.44 11.33
N VAL A 507 30.82 -20.19 11.57
CA VAL A 507 29.43 -19.91 11.90
C VAL A 507 28.56 -20.07 10.64
N PRO A 508 27.40 -20.74 10.71
CA PRO A 508 26.50 -20.86 9.57
C PRO A 508 26.01 -19.51 9.03
N LEU A 509 25.99 -19.37 7.70
CA LEU A 509 25.48 -18.20 6.98
C LEU A 509 24.11 -18.49 6.32
N VAL A 510 24.03 -19.51 5.46
CA VAL A 510 22.79 -19.88 4.76
C VAL A 510 22.50 -21.35 5.00
N ALA A 511 21.27 -21.67 5.37
CA ALA A 511 20.76 -23.03 5.41
C ALA A 511 19.30 -23.06 4.97
N TYR A 512 18.81 -24.25 4.61
CA TYR A 512 17.40 -24.44 4.32
C TYR A 512 16.85 -25.73 4.94
N LYS A 513 15.53 -25.81 5.04
CA LYS A 513 14.79 -27.01 5.44
C LYS A 513 13.61 -27.21 4.49
N GLU A 514 13.44 -28.45 4.03
CA GLU A 514 12.28 -28.83 3.23
C GLU A 514 11.01 -28.80 4.09
N THR A 515 9.89 -28.39 3.49
CA THR A 515 8.58 -28.51 4.12
C THR A 515 7.83 -29.72 3.56
N ASN A 516 6.90 -30.26 4.35
CA ASN A 516 6.16 -31.47 3.99
C ASN A 516 5.14 -31.28 2.85
N ARG A 517 5.00 -30.06 2.29
CA ARG A 517 3.94 -29.72 1.33
C ARG A 517 4.44 -28.79 0.21
N MET A 518 4.03 -29.10 -1.02
CA MET A 518 4.14 -28.23 -2.20
C MET A 518 5.56 -27.77 -2.61
N ASN A 519 6.61 -28.54 -2.32
CA ASN A 519 8.01 -28.22 -2.65
C ASN A 519 8.55 -26.89 -2.07
N GLN A 520 7.82 -26.33 -1.10
CA GLN A 520 8.16 -25.07 -0.45
C GLN A 520 9.20 -25.31 0.64
N LYS A 521 10.03 -24.31 0.90
CA LYS A 521 11.17 -24.41 1.81
C LYS A 521 11.21 -23.24 2.77
N ILE A 522 11.89 -23.47 3.88
CA ILE A 522 12.34 -22.41 4.77
C ILE A 522 13.81 -22.18 4.51
N VAL A 523 14.20 -20.95 4.16
CA VAL A 523 15.59 -20.54 3.96
C VAL A 523 15.95 -19.54 5.05
N SER A 524 17.00 -19.80 5.81
CA SER A 524 17.49 -18.87 6.82
C SER A 524 18.83 -18.27 6.41
N ILE A 525 18.94 -16.95 6.49
CA ILE A 525 20.16 -16.18 6.22
C ILE A 525 20.57 -15.49 7.52
N ASN A 526 21.68 -15.91 8.12
CA ASN A 526 22.18 -15.38 9.38
C ASN A 526 22.85 -14.00 9.18
N PHE A 527 22.05 -12.99 8.83
CA PHE A 527 22.50 -11.67 8.41
C PHE A 527 21.41 -10.61 8.60
N TYR A 528 21.79 -9.40 9.03
CA TYR A 528 20.87 -8.27 9.11
C TYR A 528 20.86 -7.46 7.80
N PRO A 529 19.73 -7.42 7.07
CA PRO A 529 19.68 -6.90 5.71
C PRO A 529 19.50 -5.36 5.71
N VAL A 530 20.61 -4.63 5.89
CA VAL A 530 20.66 -3.16 5.73
C VAL A 530 21.82 -2.76 4.84
N SER A 531 21.52 -2.13 3.70
CA SER A 531 22.55 -1.72 2.75
C SER A 531 23.14 -0.34 3.08
N SER A 532 24.21 0.00 2.36
CA SER A 532 24.84 1.31 2.44
C SER A 532 24.04 2.44 1.79
N ARG A 533 22.89 2.15 1.14
CA ARG A 533 21.97 3.19 0.65
C ARG A 533 21.27 3.90 1.80
N VAL A 534 20.95 3.18 2.87
CA VAL A 534 20.20 3.72 4.03
C VAL A 534 21.10 3.97 5.23
N HIS A 535 22.12 3.14 5.45
CA HIS A 535 23.02 3.31 6.59
C HIS A 535 24.48 3.27 6.15
N ARG A 536 25.29 4.30 6.47
CA ARG A 536 26.70 4.42 6.01
C ARG A 536 27.60 3.20 6.30
N LEU A 537 27.23 2.40 7.29
CA LEU A 537 27.93 1.18 7.71
C LEU A 537 27.23 -0.12 7.26
N GLY A 538 26.17 -0.03 6.44
CA GLY A 538 25.47 -1.17 5.87
C GLY A 538 26.30 -1.89 4.79
N PHE A 539 25.75 -2.99 4.27
CA PHE A 539 26.44 -3.75 3.23
C PHE A 539 26.46 -3.01 1.88
N PRO A 540 27.49 -3.19 1.04
CA PRO A 540 27.53 -2.55 -0.27
C PRO A 540 26.50 -3.20 -1.23
N PRO A 541 25.58 -2.45 -1.86
CA PRO A 541 24.56 -3.03 -2.75
C PRO A 541 25.09 -3.62 -4.06
N ASP A 542 26.30 -3.25 -4.48
CA ASP A 542 26.97 -3.79 -5.67
C ASP A 542 27.55 -5.21 -5.46
N GLN A 543 27.38 -5.76 -4.26
CA GLN A 543 27.88 -7.07 -3.83
C GLN A 543 26.77 -8.13 -3.92
N PRO A 544 27.10 -9.44 -3.81
CA PRO A 544 26.14 -10.49 -4.13
C PRO A 544 24.94 -10.63 -3.17
N TRP A 545 24.75 -9.73 -2.20
CA TRP A 545 23.61 -9.77 -1.26
C TRP A 545 22.26 -9.72 -1.97
N THR A 546 22.12 -8.84 -2.97
CA THR A 546 20.94 -8.77 -3.84
C THR A 546 20.63 -10.12 -4.45
N GLN A 547 21.64 -10.82 -4.99
CA GLN A 547 21.48 -12.15 -5.57
C GLN A 547 21.10 -13.20 -4.52
N ILE A 548 21.68 -13.14 -3.32
CA ILE A 548 21.37 -14.08 -2.23
C ILE A 548 19.91 -13.93 -1.81
N PHE A 549 19.42 -12.70 -1.58
CA PHE A 549 18.03 -12.48 -1.19
C PHE A 549 17.05 -12.95 -2.28
N THR A 550 17.32 -12.59 -3.54
CA THR A 550 16.47 -13.03 -4.65
C THR A 550 16.48 -14.54 -4.83
N ARG A 551 17.65 -15.19 -4.78
CA ARG A 551 17.76 -16.65 -4.90
C ARG A 551 17.09 -17.36 -3.73
N ALA A 552 17.22 -16.84 -2.51
CA ALA A 552 16.53 -17.38 -1.33
C ALA A 552 15.00 -17.35 -1.50
N ILE A 553 14.46 -16.25 -2.00
CA ILE A 553 13.03 -16.09 -2.30
C ILE A 553 12.56 -17.09 -3.35
N LEU A 554 13.26 -17.19 -4.48
CA LEU A 554 12.91 -18.10 -5.57
C LEU A 554 13.02 -19.57 -5.11
N TYR A 555 14.10 -19.90 -4.41
CA TYR A 555 14.35 -21.26 -3.90
C TYR A 555 13.35 -21.67 -2.81
N ALA A 556 12.94 -20.74 -1.94
CA ALA A 556 11.89 -20.96 -0.95
C ALA A 556 10.59 -21.39 -1.64
N CYS A 557 10.26 -20.79 -2.79
CA CYS A 557 9.12 -21.15 -3.63
C CYS A 557 9.29 -22.43 -4.48
N GLY A 558 10.43 -23.12 -4.37
CA GLY A 558 10.71 -24.30 -5.19
C GLY A 558 10.96 -24.00 -6.67
N ILE A 559 11.28 -22.74 -7.02
CA ILE A 559 11.66 -22.34 -8.37
C ILE A 559 13.10 -22.80 -8.62
N ASP A 560 13.34 -23.44 -9.77
CA ASP A 560 14.69 -23.81 -10.18
C ASP A 560 15.52 -22.55 -10.47
N ILE A 561 16.57 -22.38 -9.69
CA ILE A 561 17.51 -21.26 -9.77
C ILE A 561 18.89 -21.70 -10.31
N SER A 562 18.99 -22.92 -10.84
CA SER A 562 20.21 -23.38 -11.49
C SER A 562 20.43 -22.66 -12.81
N ASN A 563 21.64 -22.14 -13.02
CA ASN A 563 22.07 -21.58 -14.31
C ASN A 563 22.30 -22.73 -15.31
N LYS A 564 21.25 -23.36 -15.83
CA LYS A 564 21.40 -24.19 -17.02
C LYS A 564 21.48 -23.27 -18.24
N PRO A 565 22.52 -23.35 -19.09
CA PRO A 565 22.45 -22.73 -20.40
C PRO A 565 21.23 -23.30 -21.12
N GLU A 566 20.39 -22.44 -21.71
CA GLU A 566 19.37 -22.87 -22.65
C GLU A 566 20.05 -23.80 -23.66
N GLU A 567 19.68 -25.08 -23.66
CA GLU A 567 20.03 -25.96 -24.76
C GLU A 567 19.40 -25.33 -25.99
N ALA A 568 20.23 -24.66 -26.80
CA ALA A 568 19.87 -24.28 -28.14
C ALA A 568 19.28 -25.53 -28.78
N SER A 569 17.99 -25.50 -29.09
CA SER A 569 17.32 -26.54 -29.85
C SER A 569 18.15 -26.76 -31.12
N GLY A 570 18.92 -27.84 -31.12
CA GLY A 570 19.65 -28.30 -32.28
C GLY A 570 18.63 -28.78 -33.30
N ASP A 571 18.15 -27.86 -34.13
CA ASP A 571 17.73 -28.23 -35.47
C ASP A 571 19.00 -28.71 -36.18
N GLU A 572 19.23 -30.02 -36.14
CA GLU A 572 20.11 -30.69 -37.09
C GLU A 572 19.53 -30.47 -38.49
N ASP A 573 20.06 -29.45 -39.19
CA ASP A 573 19.92 -29.33 -40.64
C ASP A 573 20.45 -30.64 -41.27
N PRO A 574 19.64 -31.39 -42.03
CA PRO A 574 20.14 -32.59 -42.69
C PRO A 574 21.08 -32.15 -43.82
N ALA A 575 22.30 -32.68 -43.78
CA ALA A 575 23.33 -32.46 -44.78
C ALA A 575 22.79 -32.68 -46.21
N PRO A 576 23.23 -31.87 -47.19
CA PRO A 576 22.80 -32.03 -48.57
C PRO A 576 23.37 -33.33 -49.14
N ALA A 577 22.50 -34.14 -49.74
CA ALA A 577 22.91 -35.33 -50.47
C ALA A 577 23.61 -34.92 -51.77
N ASP A 578 24.87 -35.36 -51.91
CA ASP A 578 25.58 -35.51 -53.19
C ASP A 578 25.13 -36.77 -53.94
#